data_AF-A0A1G0NV62-F1
#
_entry.id   AF-A0A1G0NV62-F1
#
_cell.length_a   1.000
_cell.length_b   1.000
_cell.length_c   1.000
_cell.angle_alpha   90.00
_cell.angle_beta   90.00
_cell.angle_gamma   90.00
#
_symmetry.space_group_name_H-M   'P 1'
#
loop_
_entity.id
_entity.type
_entity.pdbx_description
1 polymer ?
#
loop_
_entity_poly.entity_id
_entity_poly.type
_entity_poly.pdbx_seq_one_letter_code
_entity_poly.pdbx_strand_id
1 'polypeptide(L)'
;MVKKERDSKFVIYQVLYIFVITVLALKGADLDLSKVVAEEQSVDKAVRDSLVVLLDSLYKQNVKFSINIDPNVKVENEELKQKLASMNQRIQTLAEKVKEIPPEEEKPEITEEQNLMQLPISVTQTFIQNTWNKAKNTGSVPTYILDPKNASKPLAVIQAGEEKTFDLTDQTEVIAKFGTREEKIKVLPNRPPDIKIEKVTTKMSGSDIYVKDLQRITVFTVTIIDERPDQLKITYTGPVSVTGPVKNNKGNLVYNVSLNLAPNENRFDDWLNKYGDIKDPDGRYKANFFFTVVDERSKDRVQVGDSFIFTDFSK
;
A
#
# COMPACT_ATOMS: atom_id res chain seq x y z
N MET A 1 10.51 -40.09 8.65
CA MET A 1 10.32 -38.65 8.37
C MET A 1 11.67 -38.07 7.94
N VAL A 2 11.79 -37.70 6.66
CA VAL A 2 13.03 -37.30 5.99
C VAL A 2 13.14 -35.77 6.02
N LYS A 3 14.17 -35.21 6.70
CA LYS A 3 14.47 -33.76 6.67
C LYS A 3 15.91 -33.42 7.10
N LYS A 4 16.93 -34.17 6.62
CA LYS A 4 18.35 -33.90 6.96
C LYS A 4 19.26 -33.57 5.77
N GLU A 5 18.75 -33.54 4.53
CA GLU A 5 19.60 -33.36 3.34
C GLU A 5 19.69 -31.93 2.78
N ARG A 6 18.87 -30.98 3.26
CA ARG A 6 18.90 -29.60 2.76
C ARG A 6 20.09 -28.79 3.25
N ASP A 7 20.56 -29.03 4.48
CA ASP A 7 21.67 -28.25 5.08
C ASP A 7 23.02 -28.63 4.50
N SER A 8 23.29 -29.92 4.29
CA SER A 8 24.60 -30.37 3.81
C SER A 8 24.93 -29.79 2.43
N LYS A 9 23.95 -29.68 1.52
CA LYS A 9 24.15 -29.07 0.20
C LYS A 9 24.46 -27.58 0.31
N PHE A 10 23.75 -26.85 1.18
CA PHE A 10 23.98 -25.41 1.38
C PHE A 10 25.37 -25.13 1.97
N VAL A 11 25.78 -25.92 2.96
CA VAL A 11 27.11 -25.85 3.56
C VAL A 11 28.18 -26.16 2.52
N ILE A 12 28.00 -27.21 1.71
CA ILE A 12 28.93 -27.55 0.62
C ILE A 12 29.07 -26.39 -0.37
N TYR A 13 27.97 -25.76 -0.79
CA TYR A 13 28.03 -24.62 -1.72
C TYR A 13 28.73 -23.40 -1.13
N GLN A 14 28.49 -23.07 0.15
CA GLN A 14 29.19 -21.96 0.81
C GLN A 14 30.69 -22.23 0.94
N VAL A 15 31.08 -23.45 1.31
CA VAL A 15 32.50 -23.83 1.43
C VAL A 15 33.19 -23.79 0.06
N LEU A 16 32.54 -24.28 -0.99
CA LEU A 16 33.06 -24.23 -2.37
C LEU A 16 33.23 -22.79 -2.87
N TYR A 17 32.27 -21.91 -2.55
CA TYR A 17 32.32 -20.51 -2.93
C TYR A 17 33.51 -19.78 -2.29
N ILE A 18 33.71 -19.97 -0.98
CA ILE A 18 34.86 -19.40 -0.25
C ILE A 18 36.17 -19.97 -0.82
N PHE A 19 36.23 -21.28 -1.08
CA PHE A 19 37.42 -21.93 -1.63
C PHE A 19 37.80 -21.36 -3.01
N VAL A 20 36.83 -21.18 -3.92
CA VAL A 20 37.08 -20.60 -5.25
C VAL A 20 37.59 -19.17 -5.15
N ILE A 21 37.03 -18.36 -4.26
CA ILE A 21 37.51 -16.98 -4.03
C ILE A 21 38.94 -16.98 -3.50
N THR A 22 39.28 -17.85 -2.55
CA THR A 22 40.64 -17.94 -2.01
C THR A 22 41.66 -18.41 -3.05
N VAL A 23 41.28 -19.33 -3.95
CA VAL A 23 42.14 -19.79 -5.05
C VAL A 23 42.34 -18.71 -6.11
N LEU A 24 41.29 -17.93 -6.42
CA LEU A 24 41.38 -16.77 -7.33
C LEU A 24 42.29 -15.67 -6.74
N ALA A 25 42.16 -15.39 -5.44
CA ALA A 25 43.02 -14.44 -4.75
C ALA A 25 44.48 -14.91 -4.67
N LEU A 26 44.73 -16.20 -4.37
CA LEU A 26 46.08 -16.79 -4.34
C LEU A 26 46.76 -16.82 -5.71
N LYS A 27 45.99 -16.92 -6.80
CA LYS A 27 46.52 -16.83 -8.18
C LYS A 27 46.84 -15.40 -8.62
N GLY A 28 46.67 -14.40 -7.75
CA GLY A 28 47.02 -13.01 -8.05
C GLY A 28 46.07 -12.36 -9.06
N ALA A 29 44.84 -12.86 -9.19
CA ALA A 29 43.80 -12.15 -9.93
C ALA A 29 43.34 -10.96 -9.09
N ASP A 30 43.53 -9.76 -9.60
CA ASP A 30 43.05 -8.52 -8.98
C ASP A 30 41.51 -8.53 -9.04
N LEU A 31 40.90 -8.90 -7.91
CA LEU A 31 39.48 -9.14 -7.80
C LEU A 31 38.83 -7.82 -7.37
N ASP A 32 38.49 -7.00 -8.36
CA ASP A 32 37.86 -5.70 -8.16
C ASP A 32 36.41 -5.87 -7.66
N LEU A 33 36.28 -6.00 -6.33
CA LEU A 33 35.00 -6.10 -5.62
C LEU A 33 34.19 -4.80 -5.69
N SER A 34 34.75 -3.70 -6.20
CA SER A 34 34.05 -2.43 -6.41
C SER A 34 32.93 -2.54 -7.46
N LYS A 35 32.98 -3.54 -8.33
CA LYS A 35 31.91 -3.88 -9.28
C LYS A 35 30.80 -4.75 -8.69
N VAL A 36 30.91 -5.19 -7.44
CA VAL A 36 29.76 -5.68 -6.67
C VAL A 36 29.02 -4.45 -6.18
N VAL A 37 28.28 -3.88 -7.13
CA VAL A 37 27.54 -2.62 -7.10
C VAL A 37 26.93 -2.33 -5.72
N ALA A 38 27.35 -1.21 -5.12
CA ALA A 38 26.58 -0.57 -4.05
C ALA A 38 25.16 -0.31 -4.59
N GLU A 39 24.14 -0.73 -3.84
CA GLU A 39 22.71 -0.68 -4.21
C GLU A 39 22.24 0.71 -4.70
N GLU A 40 23.00 1.77 -4.45
CA GLU A 40 22.69 3.16 -4.81
C GLU A 40 22.84 3.53 -6.31
N GLN A 41 23.51 2.71 -7.13
CA GLN A 41 23.51 2.88 -8.61
C GLN A 41 22.65 1.85 -9.35
N SER A 42 21.87 1.05 -8.62
CA SER A 42 20.90 0.17 -9.26
C SER A 42 19.67 0.99 -9.66
N VAL A 43 19.33 0.96 -10.95
CA VAL A 43 18.12 1.60 -11.48
C VAL A 43 16.94 1.13 -10.64
N ASP A 44 16.17 2.09 -10.12
CA ASP A 44 15.07 1.86 -9.19
C ASP A 44 14.18 0.70 -9.67
N LYS A 45 13.87 -0.24 -8.77
CA LYS A 45 13.27 -1.54 -9.13
C LYS A 45 11.96 -1.36 -9.92
N ALA A 46 11.23 -0.31 -9.62
CA ALA A 46 10.01 0.08 -10.33
C ALA A 46 10.26 0.44 -11.80
N VAL A 47 11.35 1.16 -12.10
CA VAL A 47 11.71 1.56 -13.47
C VAL A 47 12.19 0.35 -14.27
N ARG A 48 12.98 -0.54 -13.64
CA ARG A 48 13.40 -1.80 -14.26
C ARG A 48 12.20 -2.69 -14.58
N ASP A 49 11.30 -2.89 -13.62
CA ASP A 49 10.14 -3.75 -13.80
C ASP A 49 9.15 -3.13 -14.81
N SER A 50 9.05 -1.79 -14.89
CA SER A 50 8.26 -1.12 -15.93
C SER A 50 8.85 -1.29 -17.33
N LEU A 51 10.18 -1.24 -17.50
CA LEU A 51 10.84 -1.46 -18.78
C LEU A 51 10.73 -2.92 -19.24
N VAL A 52 10.80 -3.87 -18.30
CA VAL A 52 10.61 -5.30 -18.59
C VAL A 52 9.18 -5.57 -19.05
N VAL A 53 8.17 -5.00 -18.40
CA VAL A 53 6.75 -5.15 -18.81
C VAL A 53 6.53 -4.57 -20.21
N LEU A 54 7.18 -3.45 -20.53
CA LEU A 54 7.06 -2.81 -21.84
C LEU A 54 7.75 -3.64 -22.93
N LEU A 55 8.94 -4.19 -22.66
CA LEU A 55 9.64 -5.12 -23.54
C LEU A 55 8.83 -6.41 -23.77
N ASP A 56 8.27 -7.01 -22.72
CA ASP A 56 7.44 -8.21 -22.82
C ASP A 56 6.15 -7.97 -23.63
N SER A 57 5.54 -6.78 -23.49
CA SER A 57 4.39 -6.37 -24.29
C SER A 57 4.76 -6.23 -25.78
N LEU A 58 5.95 -5.70 -26.07
CA LEU A 58 6.42 -5.50 -27.44
C LEU A 58 6.88 -6.80 -28.11
N TYR A 59 7.50 -7.72 -27.37
CA TYR A 59 7.81 -9.07 -27.87
C TYR A 59 6.53 -9.90 -28.12
N LYS A 60 5.49 -9.75 -27.29
CA LYS A 60 4.18 -10.37 -27.53
C LYS A 60 3.47 -9.84 -28.79
N GLN A 61 3.80 -8.63 -29.23
CA GLN A 61 3.33 -8.07 -30.50
C GLN A 61 4.16 -8.53 -31.72
N ASN A 62 5.06 -9.50 -31.53
CA ASN A 62 5.85 -10.13 -32.59
C ASN A 62 6.78 -9.18 -33.37
N VAL A 63 7.12 -8.04 -32.78
CA VAL A 63 8.05 -7.07 -33.38
C VAL A 63 9.48 -7.46 -32.99
N LYS A 64 10.29 -7.86 -33.98
CA LYS A 64 11.72 -8.14 -33.77
C LYS A 64 12.49 -6.83 -33.79
N PHE A 65 13.02 -6.41 -32.63
CA PHE A 65 13.93 -5.27 -32.57
C PHE A 65 15.38 -5.76 -32.49
N SER A 66 16.24 -5.25 -33.37
CA SER A 66 17.68 -5.27 -33.21
C SER A 66 18.12 -3.91 -32.67
N ILE A 67 18.50 -3.84 -31.40
CA ILE A 67 19.04 -2.62 -30.82
C ILE A 67 20.54 -2.59 -31.14
N ASN A 68 20.92 -1.88 -32.21
CA ASN A 68 22.31 -1.55 -32.47
C ASN A 68 22.64 -0.26 -31.71
N ILE A 69 23.33 -0.39 -30.58
CA ILE A 69 23.84 0.76 -29.85
C ILE A 69 25.22 1.07 -30.43
N ASP A 70 25.31 2.12 -31.25
CA ASP A 70 26.58 2.63 -31.74
C ASP A 70 27.13 3.66 -30.74
N PRO A 71 28.20 3.36 -29.98
CA PRO A 71 28.64 4.18 -28.86
C PRO A 71 29.34 5.49 -29.26
N ASN A 72 29.41 5.84 -30.56
CA ASN A 72 30.23 6.95 -31.05
C ASN A 72 29.51 8.06 -31.83
N VAL A 73 28.18 8.17 -31.71
CA VAL A 73 27.44 9.23 -32.41
C VAL A 73 27.46 10.54 -31.61
N LYS A 74 28.54 11.32 -31.79
CA LYS A 74 28.52 12.78 -31.60
C LYS A 74 28.20 13.44 -32.93
N VAL A 75 26.92 13.42 -33.36
CA VAL A 75 26.47 14.27 -34.46
C VAL A 75 25.18 14.94 -34.03
N GLU A 76 25.29 16.23 -33.71
CA GLU A 76 24.14 17.12 -33.53
C GLU A 76 23.32 17.05 -34.84
N ASN A 77 22.08 16.60 -34.73
CA ASN A 77 21.25 16.27 -35.88
C ASN A 77 20.72 17.59 -36.49
N GLU A 78 21.53 18.23 -37.33
CA GLU A 78 21.27 19.54 -37.96
C GLU A 78 19.89 19.60 -38.64
N GLU A 79 19.40 18.48 -39.20
CA GLU A 79 18.06 18.39 -39.76
C GLU A 79 16.94 18.67 -38.75
N LEU A 80 17.08 18.21 -37.50
CA LEU A 80 16.08 18.44 -36.45
C LEU A 80 16.07 19.91 -36.02
N LYS A 81 17.24 20.56 -36.02
CA LYS A 81 17.38 22.00 -35.70
C LYS A 81 16.73 22.86 -36.79
N GLN A 82 16.94 22.52 -38.05
CA GLN A 82 16.28 23.18 -39.19
C GLN A 82 14.77 22.96 -39.21
N LYS A 83 14.30 21.74 -38.90
CA LYS A 83 12.87 21.45 -38.74
C LYS A 83 12.24 22.29 -37.62
N LEU A 84 12.88 22.40 -36.46
CA LEU A 84 12.39 23.23 -35.35
C LEU A 84 12.33 24.72 -35.72
N ALA A 85 13.37 25.24 -36.40
CA ALA A 85 13.39 26.62 -36.86
C ALA A 85 12.26 26.93 -37.86
N SER A 86 12.04 26.04 -38.83
CA SER A 86 10.96 26.20 -39.81
C SER A 86 9.56 26.09 -39.17
N MET A 87 9.41 25.28 -38.12
CA MET A 87 8.15 25.16 -37.37
C MET A 87 7.85 26.43 -36.57
N ASN A 88 8.85 27.02 -35.94
CA ASN A 88 8.70 28.29 -35.20
C ASN A 88 8.33 29.46 -36.12
N GLN A 89 8.89 29.54 -37.33
CA GLN A 89 8.48 30.55 -38.31
C GLN A 89 7.03 30.37 -38.80
N ARG A 90 6.58 29.11 -38.96
CA ARG A 90 5.15 28.83 -39.27
C ARG A 90 4.22 29.23 -38.14
N ILE A 91 4.63 29.07 -36.87
CA ILE A 91 3.83 29.48 -35.71
C ILE A 91 3.75 31.01 -35.62
N GLN A 92 4.85 31.73 -35.86
CA GLN A 92 4.84 33.19 -35.87
C GLN A 92 3.95 33.78 -36.97
N THR A 93 4.04 33.24 -38.19
CA THR A 93 3.18 33.69 -39.31
C THR A 93 1.70 33.38 -39.08
N LEU A 94 1.37 32.28 -38.39
CA LEU A 94 -0.01 32.00 -37.96
C LEU A 94 -0.48 32.95 -36.85
N ALA A 95 0.39 33.30 -35.91
CA ALA A 95 0.08 34.25 -34.85
C ALA A 95 -0.14 35.68 -35.36
N GLU A 96 0.59 36.10 -36.41
CA GLU A 96 0.37 37.40 -37.08
C GLU A 96 -0.95 37.43 -37.85
N LYS A 97 -1.32 36.33 -38.53
CA LYS A 97 -2.62 36.21 -39.23
C LYS A 97 -3.84 36.28 -38.32
N VAL A 98 -3.70 35.93 -37.03
CA VAL A 98 -4.81 35.98 -36.05
C VAL A 98 -5.00 37.40 -35.48
N LYS A 99 -4.00 38.29 -35.59
CA LYS A 99 -4.10 39.67 -35.07
C LYS A 99 -4.84 40.66 -35.98
N GLU A 100 -5.06 40.33 -37.25
CA GLU A 100 -5.63 41.25 -38.24
C GLU A 100 -7.14 41.09 -38.50
N ILE A 101 -7.84 40.24 -37.75
CA ILE A 101 -9.30 40.09 -37.88
C ILE A 101 -9.97 41.18 -37.01
N PRO A 102 -10.73 42.13 -37.58
CA PRO A 102 -11.49 43.12 -36.79
C PRO A 102 -12.55 42.41 -35.95
N PRO A 103 -12.90 42.91 -34.76
CA PRO A 103 -13.92 42.29 -33.91
C PRO A 103 -15.29 42.42 -34.57
N GLU A 104 -15.89 41.29 -34.93
CA GLU A 104 -17.23 41.19 -35.49
C GLU A 104 -18.29 41.18 -34.36
N GLU A 105 -19.40 41.87 -34.61
CA GLU A 105 -20.46 42.19 -33.66
C GLU A 105 -21.15 40.96 -33.05
N GLU A 106 -21.53 41.09 -31.78
CA GLU A 106 -22.24 40.09 -30.98
C GLU A 106 -23.52 39.59 -31.66
N LYS A 107 -23.56 38.28 -31.96
CA LYS A 107 -24.80 37.48 -31.93
C LYS A 107 -24.56 36.16 -31.20
N PRO A 108 -25.52 35.70 -30.37
CA PRO A 108 -25.30 34.56 -29.51
C PRO A 108 -25.48 33.26 -30.29
N GLU A 109 -24.38 32.60 -30.65
CA GLU A 109 -24.37 31.20 -31.04
C GLU A 109 -23.95 30.33 -29.86
N ILE A 110 -24.97 29.93 -29.11
CA ILE A 110 -24.94 28.66 -28.38
C ILE A 110 -24.80 27.58 -29.44
N THR A 111 -23.94 26.59 -29.19
CA THR A 111 -23.74 25.34 -29.95
C THR A 111 -22.50 25.33 -30.86
N GLU A 112 -21.30 25.23 -30.26
CA GLU A 112 -20.20 24.37 -30.78
C GLU A 112 -18.94 24.30 -29.88
N GLU A 113 -18.82 25.11 -28.82
CA GLU A 113 -17.69 24.99 -27.86
C GLU A 113 -17.78 23.79 -26.89
N GLN A 114 -18.88 23.02 -26.89
CA GLN A 114 -19.06 21.91 -25.94
C GLN A 114 -18.18 20.68 -26.21
N ASN A 115 -17.47 20.63 -27.35
CA ASN A 115 -16.68 19.45 -27.71
C ASN A 115 -15.24 19.42 -27.16
N LEU A 116 -14.73 20.51 -26.58
CA LEU A 116 -13.37 20.59 -26.02
C LEU A 116 -13.31 20.68 -24.49
N MET A 117 -14.42 20.45 -23.79
CA MET A 117 -14.38 20.37 -22.32
C MET A 117 -13.62 19.12 -21.90
N GLN A 118 -12.41 19.33 -21.39
CA GLN A 118 -11.62 18.30 -20.72
C GLN A 118 -12.40 17.76 -19.51
N LEU A 119 -12.27 16.47 -19.23
CA LEU A 119 -12.90 15.83 -18.07
C LEU A 119 -12.47 16.57 -16.80
N PRO A 120 -13.41 17.21 -16.06
CA PRO A 120 -13.08 18.04 -14.90
C PRO A 120 -12.53 17.22 -13.74
N ILE A 121 -12.92 15.94 -13.67
CA ILE A 121 -12.39 14.96 -12.73
C ILE A 121 -11.48 14.05 -13.54
N SER A 122 -10.20 13.99 -13.17
CA SER A 122 -9.27 13.08 -13.84
C SER A 122 -9.80 11.66 -13.73
N VAL A 123 -9.85 10.94 -14.86
CA VAL A 123 -10.21 9.51 -14.97
C VAL A 123 -9.40 8.61 -14.01
N THR A 124 -8.32 9.14 -13.44
CA THR A 124 -7.47 8.48 -12.44
C THR A 124 -8.01 8.54 -11.00
N GLN A 125 -9.00 9.38 -10.70
CA GLN A 125 -9.57 9.46 -9.36
C GLN A 125 -10.52 8.28 -9.12
N THR A 126 -10.00 7.24 -8.46
CA THR A 126 -10.80 6.12 -7.96
C THR A 126 -11.42 6.49 -6.62
N PHE A 127 -12.74 6.36 -6.51
CA PHE A 127 -13.43 6.50 -5.23
C PHE A 127 -13.53 5.16 -4.50
N ILE A 128 -13.67 5.20 -3.19
CA ILE A 128 -13.78 4.03 -2.31
C ILE A 128 -15.11 4.08 -1.56
N GLN A 129 -15.78 2.92 -1.42
CA GLN A 129 -17.04 2.77 -0.70
C GLN A 129 -16.85 3.01 0.81
N ASN A 130 -17.91 3.44 1.49
CA ASN A 130 -17.95 3.61 2.95
C ASN A 130 -16.82 4.51 3.54
N THR A 131 -16.15 5.31 2.72
CA THR A 131 -15.03 6.18 3.13
C THR A 131 -15.13 7.61 2.57
N TRP A 132 -14.20 8.48 3.01
CA TRP A 132 -14.15 9.90 2.65
C TRP A 132 -13.39 9.98 1.34
N ASN A 133 -14.06 10.47 0.33
CA ASN A 133 -13.49 10.64 -0.98
C ASN A 133 -13.17 12.11 -1.20
N LYS A 134 -12.05 12.37 -1.86
CA LYS A 134 -11.61 13.72 -2.20
C LYS A 134 -11.52 13.81 -3.70
N ALA A 135 -12.24 14.76 -4.27
CA ALA A 135 -12.18 15.04 -5.69
C ALA A 135 -11.86 16.51 -5.92
N LYS A 136 -10.99 16.75 -6.89
CA LYS A 136 -10.61 18.10 -7.35
C LYS A 136 -11.16 18.29 -8.75
N ASN A 137 -11.92 19.36 -8.93
CA ASN A 137 -12.44 19.75 -10.22
C ASN A 137 -11.42 20.68 -10.91
N THR A 138 -10.76 20.18 -11.94
CA THR A 138 -9.82 20.96 -12.77
C THR A 138 -10.48 21.63 -13.97
N GLY A 139 -11.80 21.43 -14.16
CA GLY A 139 -12.55 22.05 -15.24
C GLY A 139 -13.06 23.46 -14.91
N SER A 140 -13.68 24.08 -15.91
CA SER A 140 -14.25 25.43 -15.87
C SER A 140 -15.71 25.49 -15.41
N VAL A 141 -16.36 24.33 -15.19
CA VAL A 141 -17.76 24.22 -14.78
C VAL A 141 -17.90 23.40 -13.50
N PRO A 142 -18.92 23.64 -12.66
CA PRO A 142 -19.15 22.82 -11.47
C PRO A 142 -19.48 21.38 -11.83
N THR A 143 -18.97 20.45 -11.03
CA THR A 143 -19.22 19.02 -11.17
C THR A 143 -20.10 18.52 -10.03
N TYR A 144 -21.18 17.83 -10.39
CA TYR A 144 -22.14 17.25 -9.48
C TYR A 144 -21.88 15.74 -9.38
N ILE A 145 -21.64 15.25 -8.17
CA ILE A 145 -21.54 13.82 -7.89
C ILE A 145 -22.93 13.35 -7.49
N LEU A 146 -23.52 12.47 -8.29
CA LEU A 146 -24.87 11.93 -8.13
C LEU A 146 -24.81 10.43 -7.81
N ASP A 147 -25.77 9.97 -7.03
CA ASP A 147 -26.03 8.53 -6.85
C ASP A 147 -26.86 8.03 -8.04
N PRO A 148 -26.47 6.95 -8.75
CA PRO A 148 -27.29 6.35 -9.80
C PRO A 148 -28.72 6.01 -9.36
N LYS A 149 -28.92 5.68 -8.08
CA LYS A 149 -30.23 5.35 -7.51
C LYS A 149 -31.07 6.59 -7.18
N ASN A 150 -30.43 7.75 -7.00
CA ASN A 150 -31.10 9.01 -6.65
C ASN A 150 -30.43 10.21 -7.32
N ALA A 151 -30.77 10.43 -8.60
CA ALA A 151 -30.24 11.53 -9.40
C ALA A 151 -30.79 12.92 -9.00
N SER A 152 -31.77 13.00 -8.10
CA SER A 152 -32.44 14.27 -7.75
C SER A 152 -31.67 15.09 -6.72
N LYS A 153 -30.82 14.46 -5.91
CA LYS A 153 -30.02 15.14 -4.88
C LYS A 153 -28.54 14.79 -5.05
N PRO A 154 -27.67 15.78 -5.32
CA PRO A 154 -26.24 15.51 -5.42
C PRO A 154 -25.66 15.10 -4.07
N LEU A 155 -24.83 14.05 -4.08
CA LEU A 155 -23.98 13.63 -2.97
C LEU A 155 -22.94 14.72 -2.66
N ALA A 156 -22.39 15.33 -3.70
CA ALA A 156 -21.48 16.46 -3.60
C ALA A 156 -21.58 17.39 -4.81
N VAL A 157 -21.30 18.67 -4.58
CA VAL A 157 -21.14 19.67 -5.63
C VAL A 157 -19.76 20.30 -5.47
N ILE A 158 -18.93 20.18 -6.49
CA ILE A 158 -17.54 20.61 -6.52
C ILE A 158 -17.43 21.75 -7.52
N GLN A 159 -17.16 22.98 -7.06
CA GLN A 159 -17.07 24.13 -7.94
C GLN A 159 -15.83 24.05 -8.84
N ALA A 160 -15.81 24.85 -9.90
CA ALA A 160 -14.67 24.92 -10.81
C ALA A 160 -13.38 25.31 -10.06
N GLY A 161 -12.30 24.55 -10.28
CA GLY A 161 -11.01 24.77 -9.60
C GLY A 161 -10.94 24.33 -8.14
N GLU A 162 -12.07 23.96 -7.52
CA GLU A 162 -12.14 23.59 -6.10
C GLU A 162 -11.90 22.10 -5.86
N GLU A 163 -11.51 21.80 -4.64
CA GLU A 163 -11.38 20.44 -4.13
C GLU A 163 -12.33 20.24 -2.96
N LYS A 164 -13.07 19.13 -2.97
CA LYS A 164 -14.08 18.84 -1.95
C LYS A 164 -13.99 17.41 -1.48
N THR A 165 -14.17 17.26 -0.16
CA THR A 165 -14.33 15.97 0.49
C THR A 165 -15.80 15.63 0.64
N PHE A 166 -16.18 14.40 0.32
CA PHE A 166 -17.54 13.90 0.46
C PHE A 166 -17.56 12.45 0.91
N ASP A 167 -18.65 12.04 1.57
CA ASP A 167 -18.81 10.69 2.11
C ASP A 167 -19.52 9.83 1.07
N LEU A 168 -18.99 8.64 0.80
CA LEU A 168 -19.68 7.60 0.06
C LEU A 168 -20.07 6.48 1.02
N THR A 169 -21.22 5.87 0.77
CA THR A 169 -21.76 4.74 1.52
C THR A 169 -21.65 3.47 0.66
N ASP A 170 -22.78 2.89 0.28
CA ASP A 170 -22.95 1.64 -0.44
C ASP A 170 -22.94 1.79 -1.97
N GLN A 171 -22.63 2.98 -2.50
CA GLN A 171 -22.62 3.21 -3.95
C GLN A 171 -21.50 2.41 -4.62
N THR A 172 -21.81 1.55 -5.59
CA THR A 172 -20.80 0.84 -6.41
C THR A 172 -20.30 1.69 -7.57
N GLU A 173 -21.08 2.69 -7.96
CA GLU A 173 -20.79 3.64 -9.03
C GLU A 173 -21.36 4.99 -8.63
N VAL A 174 -20.71 6.07 -9.06
CA VAL A 174 -21.24 7.44 -8.94
C VAL A 174 -21.24 8.10 -10.31
N ILE A 175 -22.20 8.99 -10.54
CA ILE A 175 -22.30 9.74 -11.79
C ILE A 175 -21.73 11.13 -11.55
N ALA A 176 -20.67 11.48 -12.26
CA ALA A 176 -20.14 12.84 -12.32
C ALA A 176 -20.83 13.57 -13.47
N LYS A 177 -21.68 14.54 -13.15
CA LYS A 177 -22.36 15.41 -14.12
C LYS A 177 -21.68 16.77 -14.18
N PHE A 178 -21.30 17.21 -15.37
CA PHE A 178 -20.69 18.52 -15.60
C PHE A 178 -21.17 19.09 -16.93
N GLY A 179 -21.77 20.29 -16.89
CA GLY A 179 -22.46 20.85 -18.05
C GLY A 179 -23.55 19.91 -18.56
N THR A 180 -23.46 19.51 -19.84
CA THR A 180 -24.36 18.57 -20.52
C THR A 180 -23.86 17.12 -20.51
N ARG A 181 -22.67 16.86 -19.96
CA ARG A 181 -22.04 15.53 -19.96
C ARG A 181 -22.22 14.84 -18.62
N GLU A 182 -22.32 13.52 -18.67
CA GLU A 182 -22.39 12.64 -17.51
C GLU A 182 -21.37 11.50 -17.69
N GLU A 183 -20.59 11.23 -16.66
CA GLU A 183 -19.61 10.16 -16.65
C GLU A 183 -19.84 9.25 -15.44
N LYS A 184 -19.77 7.93 -15.66
CA LYS A 184 -19.87 6.93 -14.58
C LYS A 184 -18.48 6.62 -14.06
N ILE A 185 -18.27 6.89 -12.78
CA ILE A 185 -17.03 6.56 -12.08
C ILE A 185 -17.28 5.34 -11.20
N LYS A 186 -16.50 4.28 -11.42
CA LYS A 186 -16.57 3.07 -10.62
C LYS A 186 -15.99 3.34 -9.22
N VAL A 187 -16.73 2.94 -8.20
CA VAL A 187 -16.30 3.01 -6.81
C VAL A 187 -15.70 1.65 -6.43
N LEU A 188 -14.49 1.66 -5.89
CA LEU A 188 -13.84 0.48 -5.36
C LEU A 188 -14.43 0.10 -4.01
N PRO A 189 -14.58 -1.20 -3.71
CA PRO A 189 -15.02 -1.63 -2.39
C PRO A 189 -14.01 -1.18 -1.32
N ASN A 190 -14.52 -0.89 -0.11
CA ASN A 190 -13.65 -0.64 1.03
C ASN A 190 -12.77 -1.87 1.29
N ARG A 191 -11.53 -1.64 1.73
CA ARG A 191 -10.69 -2.74 2.19
C ARG A 191 -11.03 -3.04 3.65
N PRO A 192 -11.11 -4.33 4.04
CA PRO A 192 -11.32 -4.67 5.43
C PRO A 192 -10.14 -4.20 6.29
N PRO A 193 -10.36 -3.86 7.57
CA PRO A 193 -9.30 -3.47 8.49
C PRO A 193 -8.26 -4.59 8.65
N ASP A 194 -6.99 -4.24 8.76
CA ASP A 194 -5.91 -5.21 8.99
C ASP A 194 -5.43 -5.16 10.46
N ILE A 195 -5.14 -6.33 11.03
CA ILE A 195 -4.69 -6.47 12.42
C ILE A 195 -3.29 -7.09 12.42
N LYS A 196 -2.30 -6.28 12.77
CA LYS A 196 -0.91 -6.73 12.90
C LYS A 196 -0.57 -6.97 14.36
N ILE A 197 -0.21 -8.20 14.71
CA ILE A 197 0.25 -8.57 16.05
C ILE A 197 1.77 -8.77 16.01
N GLU A 198 2.50 -8.05 16.85
CA GLU A 198 3.95 -8.14 16.96
C GLU A 198 4.35 -8.52 18.39
N LYS A 199 5.20 -9.54 18.53
CA LYS A 199 5.81 -9.89 19.81
C LYS A 199 6.95 -8.90 20.11
N VAL A 200 6.85 -8.18 21.21
CA VAL A 200 7.79 -7.11 21.60
C VAL A 200 8.70 -7.50 22.78
N THR A 201 8.68 -8.76 23.20
CA THR A 201 9.52 -9.27 24.30
C THR A 201 10.31 -10.52 23.92
N THR A 202 11.47 -10.67 24.55
CA THR A 202 12.30 -11.88 24.51
C THR A 202 11.98 -12.86 25.63
N LYS A 203 11.23 -12.44 26.66
CA LYS A 203 10.88 -13.26 27.83
C LYS A 203 10.07 -14.51 27.50
N MET A 204 9.38 -14.52 26.37
CA MET A 204 8.60 -15.65 25.88
C MET A 204 9.41 -16.60 24.96
N SER A 205 10.71 -16.37 24.78
CA SER A 205 11.58 -17.17 23.92
C SER A 205 12.50 -18.13 24.71
N GLY A 206 12.49 -18.08 26.05
CA GLY A 206 13.32 -18.91 26.93
C GLY A 206 12.73 -20.30 27.24
N SER A 207 13.45 -21.08 28.06
CA SER A 207 12.92 -22.31 28.67
C SER A 207 12.04 -22.02 29.87
N ASP A 208 12.47 -21.08 30.72
CA ASP A 208 11.80 -20.71 31.97
C ASP A 208 10.99 -19.44 31.73
N ILE A 209 9.68 -19.61 31.54
CA ILE A 209 8.79 -18.50 31.21
C ILE A 209 7.70 -18.40 32.28
N TYR A 210 7.84 -17.41 33.16
CA TYR A 210 6.96 -17.28 34.31
C TYR A 210 5.74 -16.40 34.03
N VAL A 211 4.55 -16.83 34.46
CA VAL A 211 3.30 -16.06 34.34
C VAL A 211 3.45 -14.69 34.98
N LYS A 212 4.02 -14.61 36.19
CA LYS A 212 4.22 -13.36 36.92
C LYS A 212 5.05 -12.34 36.15
N ASP A 213 6.02 -12.78 35.36
CA ASP A 213 6.84 -11.91 34.51
C ASP A 213 6.01 -11.38 33.33
N LEU A 214 5.29 -12.27 32.63
CA LEU A 214 4.46 -11.91 31.47
C LEU A 214 3.28 -11.00 31.82
N GLN A 215 2.78 -11.06 33.05
CA GLN A 215 1.70 -10.19 33.53
C GLN A 215 2.16 -8.76 33.82
N ARG A 216 3.47 -8.54 34.00
CA ARG A 216 4.04 -7.22 34.36
C ARG A 216 4.58 -6.44 33.16
N ILE A 217 4.79 -7.11 32.03
CA ILE A 217 5.39 -6.52 30.84
C ILE A 217 4.39 -6.53 29.69
N THR A 218 4.59 -5.64 28.73
CA THR A 218 3.94 -5.77 27.42
C THR A 218 4.64 -6.88 26.65
N VAL A 219 3.87 -7.89 26.23
CA VAL A 219 4.38 -9.03 25.47
C VAL A 219 4.11 -8.85 23.98
N PHE A 220 2.93 -8.33 23.64
CA PHE A 220 2.53 -8.06 22.27
C PHE A 220 2.10 -6.62 22.09
N THR A 221 2.35 -6.11 20.89
CA THR A 221 1.78 -4.86 20.40
C THR A 221 0.86 -5.20 19.23
N VAL A 222 -0.39 -4.77 19.32
CA VAL A 222 -1.41 -4.98 18.29
C VAL A 222 -1.67 -3.64 17.61
N THR A 223 -1.41 -3.59 16.31
CA THR A 223 -1.66 -2.42 15.48
C THR A 223 -2.83 -2.69 14.55
N ILE A 224 -3.85 -1.84 14.59
CA ILE A 224 -4.98 -1.89 13.67
C ILE A 224 -4.73 -0.87 12.56
N ILE A 225 -4.67 -1.35 11.34
CA ILE A 225 -4.38 -0.57 10.14
C ILE A 225 -5.68 -0.40 9.38
N ASP A 226 -6.14 0.84 9.31
CA ASP A 226 -7.36 1.22 8.60
C ASP A 226 -7.30 2.71 8.21
N GLU A 227 -7.99 3.09 7.15
CA GLU A 227 -8.07 4.50 6.70
C GLU A 227 -8.92 5.36 7.65
N ARG A 228 -9.85 4.75 8.39
CA ARG A 228 -10.76 5.41 9.32
C ARG A 228 -10.80 4.65 10.66
N PRO A 229 -9.73 4.73 11.47
CA PRO A 229 -9.67 4.04 12.75
C PRO A 229 -10.79 4.40 13.73
N ASP A 230 -11.35 5.62 13.63
CA ASP A 230 -12.35 6.12 14.57
C ASP A 230 -13.76 5.48 14.39
N GLN A 231 -14.01 4.79 13.27
CA GLN A 231 -15.29 4.10 13.01
C GLN A 231 -15.27 2.60 13.36
N LEU A 232 -14.12 2.12 13.86
CA LEU A 232 -13.92 0.71 14.16
C LEU A 232 -14.39 0.38 15.57
N LYS A 233 -15.07 -0.75 15.71
CA LYS A 233 -15.39 -1.35 17.00
C LYS A 233 -14.39 -2.47 17.29
N ILE A 234 -13.52 -2.23 18.25
CA ILE A 234 -12.50 -3.19 18.70
C ILE A 234 -13.01 -3.94 19.92
N THR A 235 -12.92 -5.26 19.89
CA THR A 235 -13.15 -6.14 21.04
C THR A 235 -12.01 -7.12 21.16
N TYR A 236 -11.70 -7.56 22.38
CA TYR A 236 -10.67 -8.55 22.63
C TYR A 236 -11.17 -9.61 23.60
N THR A 237 -10.66 -10.83 23.44
CA THR A 237 -11.04 -11.99 24.23
C THR A 237 -9.80 -12.78 24.62
N GLY A 238 -9.82 -13.39 25.80
CA GLY A 238 -8.71 -14.17 26.34
C GLY A 238 -8.21 -13.62 27.68
N PRO A 239 -7.27 -14.31 28.35
CA PRO A 239 -6.70 -13.88 29.62
C PRO A 239 -5.66 -12.79 29.40
N VAL A 240 -6.09 -11.61 28.93
CA VAL A 240 -5.22 -10.49 28.58
C VAL A 240 -5.62 -9.22 29.29
N SER A 241 -4.63 -8.39 29.60
CA SER A 241 -4.83 -6.99 29.93
C SER A 241 -4.35 -6.15 28.76
N VAL A 242 -5.21 -5.25 28.29
CA VAL A 242 -4.95 -4.43 27.11
C VAL A 242 -4.88 -2.97 27.55
N THR A 243 -3.77 -2.30 27.21
CA THR A 243 -3.55 -0.88 27.48
C THR A 243 -3.52 -0.10 26.16
N GLY A 244 -4.26 1.01 26.08
CA GLY A 244 -4.42 1.81 24.86
C GLY A 244 -5.89 2.21 24.63
N PRO A 245 -6.24 2.72 23.44
CA PRO A 245 -5.41 2.88 22.25
C PRO A 245 -4.48 4.10 22.29
N VAL A 246 -3.31 3.97 21.67
CA VAL A 246 -2.41 5.10 21.34
C VAL A 246 -2.31 5.20 19.82
N LYS A 247 -2.48 6.42 19.27
CA LYS A 247 -2.28 6.64 17.83
C LYS A 247 -0.78 6.70 17.54
N ASN A 248 -0.31 5.90 16.58
CA ASN A 248 1.07 6.00 16.10
C ASN A 248 1.23 7.19 15.13
N ASN A 249 2.46 7.43 14.66
CA ASN A 249 2.76 8.52 13.72
C ASN A 249 2.00 8.43 12.38
N LYS A 250 1.42 7.27 12.06
CA LYS A 250 0.60 7.04 10.85
C LYS A 250 -0.90 7.16 11.13
N GLY A 251 -1.30 7.46 12.37
CA GLY A 251 -2.71 7.56 12.79
C GLY A 251 -3.36 6.22 13.16
N ASN A 252 -2.65 5.09 13.06
CA ASN A 252 -3.17 3.76 13.36
C ASN A 252 -3.34 3.57 14.87
N LEU A 253 -4.33 2.77 15.28
CA LEU A 253 -4.57 2.44 16.68
C LEU A 253 -3.63 1.34 17.14
N VAL A 254 -2.87 1.61 18.20
CA VAL A 254 -1.93 0.67 18.80
C VAL A 254 -2.37 0.31 20.22
N TYR A 255 -2.39 -1.00 20.49
CA TYR A 255 -2.71 -1.59 21.78
C TYR A 255 -1.52 -2.38 22.31
N ASN A 256 -1.23 -2.21 23.59
CA ASN A 256 -0.23 -3.00 24.29
C ASN A 256 -0.94 -4.11 25.07
N VAL A 257 -0.48 -5.34 24.89
CA VAL A 257 -1.12 -6.53 25.45
C VAL A 257 -0.15 -7.23 26.39
N SER A 258 -0.60 -7.42 27.63
CA SER A 258 0.07 -8.23 28.64
C SER A 258 -0.82 -9.42 29.02
N LEU A 259 -0.20 -10.45 29.61
CA LEU A 259 -0.96 -11.57 30.14
C LEU A 259 -1.77 -11.11 31.36
N ASN A 260 -2.96 -11.66 31.55
CA ASN A 260 -3.75 -11.52 32.76
C ASN A 260 -4.48 -12.83 33.03
N LEU A 261 -3.73 -13.82 33.52
CA LEU A 261 -4.18 -15.19 33.70
C LEU A 261 -4.61 -15.44 35.14
N ALA A 262 -3.72 -15.17 36.09
CA ALA A 262 -3.92 -15.44 37.50
C ALA A 262 -3.21 -14.39 38.37
N PRO A 263 -3.89 -13.80 39.37
CA PRO A 263 -3.29 -12.77 40.22
C PRO A 263 -2.24 -13.33 41.19
N ASN A 264 -2.32 -14.62 41.55
CA ASN A 264 -1.43 -15.30 42.49
C ASN A 264 -1.29 -16.79 42.15
N GLU A 265 -0.39 -17.48 42.85
CA GLU A 265 -0.03 -18.88 42.62
C GLU A 265 -1.21 -19.83 42.87
N ASN A 266 -1.98 -19.64 43.95
CA ASN A 266 -3.18 -20.44 44.21
C ASN A 266 -4.20 -20.38 43.07
N ARG A 267 -4.40 -19.19 42.47
CA ARG A 267 -5.28 -19.02 41.31
C ARG A 267 -4.70 -19.61 40.03
N PHE A 268 -3.39 -19.69 39.94
CA PHE A 268 -2.72 -20.40 38.85
C PHE A 268 -2.91 -21.91 38.99
N ASP A 269 -2.82 -22.47 40.20
CA ASP A 269 -3.12 -23.89 40.45
C ASP A 269 -4.58 -24.23 40.12
N ASP A 270 -5.53 -23.37 40.50
CA ASP A 270 -6.94 -23.49 40.09
C ASP A 270 -7.10 -23.53 38.56
N TRP A 271 -6.28 -22.75 37.84
CA TRP A 271 -6.27 -22.72 36.39
C TRP A 271 -5.63 -23.99 35.79
N LEU A 272 -4.52 -24.45 36.36
CA LEU A 272 -3.87 -25.71 36.00
C LEU A 272 -4.80 -26.91 36.18
N ASN A 273 -5.57 -26.96 37.26
CA ASN A 273 -6.54 -28.02 37.50
C ASN A 273 -7.64 -28.10 36.42
N LYS A 274 -7.89 -27.00 35.71
CA LYS A 274 -8.93 -26.90 34.66
C LYS A 274 -8.39 -27.05 33.25
N TYR A 275 -7.16 -26.58 33.01
CA TYR A 275 -6.60 -26.42 31.66
C TYR A 275 -5.20 -27.02 31.51
N GLY A 276 -4.65 -27.61 32.57
CA GLY A 276 -3.27 -28.06 32.66
C GLY A 276 -2.93 -29.33 31.86
N ASP A 277 -3.94 -30.04 31.36
CA ASP A 277 -3.74 -31.19 30.47
C ASP A 277 -3.33 -30.75 29.05
N ILE A 278 -3.50 -29.46 28.72
CA ILE A 278 -3.19 -28.89 27.41
C ILE A 278 -1.78 -28.30 27.45
N LYS A 279 -0.78 -29.19 27.54
CA LYS A 279 0.63 -28.83 27.40
C LYS A 279 1.10 -29.04 25.97
N ASP A 280 1.94 -28.13 25.50
CA ASP A 280 2.76 -28.37 24.31
C ASP A 280 3.77 -29.50 24.57
N PRO A 281 4.33 -30.15 23.52
CA PRO A 281 5.31 -31.24 23.67
C PRO A 281 6.53 -30.90 24.53
N ASP A 282 6.87 -29.61 24.63
CA ASP A 282 7.95 -29.08 25.46
C ASP A 282 7.54 -28.81 26.91
N GLY A 283 6.35 -29.25 27.33
CA GLY A 283 5.82 -29.10 28.69
C GLY A 283 5.29 -27.69 29.01
N ARG A 284 5.16 -26.82 28.02
CA ARG A 284 4.72 -25.42 28.17
C ARG A 284 3.20 -25.32 28.05
N TYR A 285 2.62 -24.38 28.80
CA TYR A 285 1.22 -24.01 28.70
C TYR A 285 1.03 -22.88 27.68
N LYS A 286 -0.15 -22.88 27.06
CA LYS A 286 -0.54 -21.90 26.05
C LYS A 286 -1.84 -21.21 26.41
N ALA A 287 -1.86 -19.88 26.38
CA ALA A 287 -3.07 -19.08 26.53
C ALA A 287 -3.31 -18.22 25.29
N ASN A 288 -4.40 -18.50 24.57
CA ASN A 288 -4.76 -17.79 23.36
C ASN A 288 -5.50 -16.49 23.68
N PHE A 289 -5.28 -15.47 22.87
CA PHE A 289 -6.07 -14.25 22.86
C PHE A 289 -6.43 -13.86 21.43
N PHE A 290 -7.53 -13.13 21.28
CA PHE A 290 -8.01 -12.69 19.98
C PHE A 290 -8.43 -11.24 20.05
N PHE A 291 -8.11 -10.49 18.99
CA PHE A 291 -8.65 -9.18 18.69
C PHE A 291 -9.66 -9.35 17.56
N THR A 292 -10.85 -8.81 17.76
CA THR A 292 -11.90 -8.72 16.75
C THR A 292 -12.16 -7.25 16.46
N VAL A 293 -12.01 -6.88 15.20
CA VAL A 293 -12.29 -5.55 14.68
C VAL A 293 -13.50 -5.65 13.77
N VAL A 294 -14.49 -4.79 14.01
CA VAL A 294 -15.68 -4.67 13.18
C VAL A 294 -15.77 -3.24 12.67
N ASP A 295 -15.80 -3.07 11.35
CA ASP A 295 -16.16 -1.78 10.74
C ASP A 295 -17.67 -1.61 10.85
N GLU A 296 -18.12 -0.56 11.56
CA GLU A 296 -19.54 -0.35 11.81
C GLU A 296 -20.34 0.03 10.55
N ARG A 297 -19.68 0.54 9.51
CA ARG A 297 -20.31 0.95 8.24
C ARG A 297 -20.30 -0.18 7.22
N SER A 298 -19.14 -0.73 6.89
CA SER A 298 -19.05 -1.81 5.91
C SER A 298 -19.54 -3.16 6.45
N LYS A 299 -19.62 -3.29 7.79
CA LYS A 299 -19.91 -4.54 8.52
C LYS A 299 -18.82 -5.61 8.33
N ASP A 300 -17.66 -5.25 7.78
CA ASP A 300 -16.53 -6.15 7.69
C ASP A 300 -16.03 -6.50 9.09
N ARG A 301 -15.75 -7.78 9.29
CA ARG A 301 -15.26 -8.32 10.55
C ARG A 301 -13.97 -9.06 10.31
N VAL A 302 -12.93 -8.67 11.05
CA VAL A 302 -11.64 -9.34 11.04
C VAL A 302 -11.31 -9.77 12.46
N GLN A 303 -10.92 -11.02 12.63
CA GLN A 303 -10.48 -11.57 13.89
C GLN A 303 -9.09 -12.19 13.73
N VAL A 304 -8.14 -11.70 14.51
CA VAL A 304 -6.77 -12.20 14.53
C VAL A 304 -6.37 -12.42 15.98
N GLY A 305 -5.67 -13.52 16.24
CA GLY A 305 -5.21 -13.86 17.58
C GLY A 305 -3.79 -14.38 17.58
N ASP A 306 -3.20 -14.33 18.75
CA ASP A 306 -1.91 -14.96 19.04
C ASP A 306 -2.00 -15.58 20.43
N SER A 307 -0.86 -16.04 20.95
CA SER A 307 -0.82 -16.87 22.13
C SER A 307 0.37 -16.58 23.01
N PHE A 308 0.11 -16.55 24.31
CA PHE A 308 1.13 -16.52 25.33
C PHE A 308 1.59 -17.95 25.61
N ILE A 309 2.90 -18.12 25.78
CA ILE A 309 3.52 -19.39 26.15
C ILE A 309 4.21 -19.20 27.49
N PHE A 310 3.98 -20.09 28.46
CA PHE A 310 4.57 -20.03 29.80
C PHE A 310 4.74 -21.43 30.43
N THR A 311 5.52 -21.56 31.48
CA THR A 311 5.77 -22.82 32.21
C THR A 311 5.16 -22.78 33.60
N ASP A 312 5.63 -21.91 34.49
CA ASP A 312 5.20 -21.85 35.89
C ASP A 312 4.74 -20.45 36.31
N PHE A 313 4.19 -20.33 37.51
CA PHE A 313 3.71 -19.04 38.01
C PHE A 313 4.87 -18.06 38.29
N SER A 314 5.88 -18.52 39.02
CA SER A 314 7.11 -17.79 39.35
C SER A 314 8.28 -18.74 39.53
N LYS A 315 9.49 -18.20 39.59
CA LYS A 315 10.71 -18.95 39.91
C LYS A 315 10.66 -19.56 41.30
#